data_AF-A0A9W4GCS5-F1
#
_entry.id   AF-A0A9W4GCS5-F1
#
_cell.length_a   1.000
_cell.length_b   1.000
_cell.length_c   1.000
_cell.angle_alpha   90.00
_cell.angle_beta   90.00
_cell.angle_gamma   90.00
#
_symmetry.space_group_name_H-M   'P 1'
#
loop_
_entity.id
_entity.type
_entity.pdbx_description
1 polymer ?
#
loop_
_entity_poly.entity_id
_entity_poly.type
_entity_poly.pdbx_seq_one_letter_code
_entity_poly.pdbx_strand_id
1 'polypeptide(L)'
;MLYDSKVSTRVSRYPNMIAWTVLSILILLPSCSARPAPRKSYTEMFKCKLNFISMDEAQKAVQLGCKQMELAPPTSRFPASFIESELFDLTNIVLFTWPVFTSENVLREDYGINRVVFDSSCRIVGLIQIEPNGPKPCLHLMEAEELEIAYNLKIYNVPWKSLPLYGYRFEDEIYLKNAVEEFVESNFRKFYHATNRKNLLSHYPIHMMNVKAGVLAQTIHLGSRGIEMSTERCRRRLIVNPNKEVIGISRKGFLGWKPLSELRSLDDAHRMKVFLEREPDIGNEPLNDINYKGVHLSAAMLKSNLQIACKVFTEKQMGANLNMGYPMLTTFETMPHKPILSWPLRMPENFVRGGISIWLVLDAECNLMGVST
;
A
#
# COMPACT_ATOMS: atom_id res chain seq x y z
N MET A 1 34.91 8.75 73.42
CA MET A 1 34.28 9.47 74.55
C MET A 1 34.42 10.96 74.29
N LEU A 2 33.29 11.65 74.33
CA LEU A 2 33.08 13.07 74.59
C LEU A 2 33.56 14.16 73.60
N TYR A 3 32.54 14.71 72.93
CA TYR A 3 32.14 16.13 72.90
C TYR A 3 32.92 17.15 72.03
N ASP A 4 32.25 17.51 70.94
CA ASP A 4 31.51 18.78 70.78
C ASP A 4 32.24 20.13 70.70
N SER A 5 32.03 20.76 69.53
CA SER A 5 31.62 22.16 69.35
C SER A 5 32.64 23.31 69.22
N LYS A 6 32.25 24.24 68.33
CA LYS A 6 32.54 25.69 68.24
C LYS A 6 33.74 26.21 67.43
N VAL A 7 33.42 26.46 66.15
CA VAL A 7 33.46 27.76 65.44
C VAL A 7 34.12 28.95 66.15
N SER A 8 35.12 29.57 65.51
CA SER A 8 35.28 31.04 65.44
C SER A 8 36.25 31.49 64.34
N THR A 9 35.95 32.67 63.80
CA THR A 9 36.39 33.32 62.56
C THR A 9 37.64 34.21 62.70
N ARG A 10 38.37 34.46 61.59
CA ARG A 10 38.74 35.81 61.04
C ARG A 10 39.85 35.72 59.96
N VAL A 11 39.59 36.19 58.71
CA VAL A 11 39.99 37.49 58.09
C VAL A 11 41.45 37.44 57.59
N SER A 12 41.90 37.87 56.41
CA SER A 12 41.39 38.54 55.21
C SER A 12 42.60 38.67 54.27
N ARG A 13 42.43 38.55 52.95
CA ARG A 13 42.97 39.51 51.96
C ARG A 13 42.36 39.26 50.58
N TYR A 14 41.58 40.26 50.17
CA TYR A 14 41.12 40.62 48.83
C TYR A 14 42.29 40.78 47.81
N PRO A 15 42.07 41.00 46.48
CA PRO A 15 40.81 41.35 45.80
C PRO A 15 40.52 40.61 44.46
N ASN A 16 39.24 40.69 44.06
CA ASN A 16 38.68 41.06 42.73
C ASN A 16 39.41 40.65 41.44
N MET A 17 38.77 40.28 40.34
CA MET A 17 37.37 40.16 39.95
C MET A 17 37.41 39.54 38.54
N ILE A 18 36.42 38.71 38.26
CA ILE A 18 35.75 38.59 36.94
C ILE A 18 36.49 37.81 35.84
N ALA A 19 36.02 36.57 35.73
CA ALA A 19 35.44 35.95 34.54
C ALA A 19 36.30 35.84 33.28
N TRP A 20 36.67 34.60 32.93
CA TRP A 20 36.46 34.00 31.60
C TRP A 20 36.42 32.47 31.80
N THR A 21 35.23 31.93 32.05
CA THR A 21 34.93 30.50 31.95
C THR A 21 34.57 30.18 30.50
N VAL A 22 35.53 29.73 29.69
CA VAL A 22 35.28 29.01 28.43
C VAL A 22 36.48 28.08 28.18
N LEU A 23 36.23 26.92 27.54
CA LEU A 23 37.16 25.84 27.13
C LEU A 23 37.59 24.91 28.27
N SER A 24 37.31 23.60 28.30
CA SER A 24 37.00 22.67 27.21
C SER A 24 36.33 21.42 27.79
N ILE A 25 35.04 21.20 27.48
CA ILE A 25 34.47 19.86 27.48
C ILE A 25 34.29 19.51 26.00
N LEU A 26 35.29 18.84 25.44
CA LEU A 26 35.17 18.13 24.17
C LEU A 26 34.20 16.96 24.41
N ILE A 27 32.91 17.26 24.25
CA ILE A 27 31.87 16.26 24.12
C ILE A 27 32.11 15.54 22.79
N LEU A 28 32.74 14.37 22.86
CA LEU A 28 32.64 13.34 21.82
C LEU A 28 31.20 12.81 21.83
N LEU A 29 30.27 13.57 21.25
CA LEU A 29 28.99 13.03 20.80
C LEU A 29 29.25 12.36 19.46
N PRO A 30 28.98 11.05 19.32
CA PRO A 30 28.98 10.42 18.01
C PRO A 30 27.92 11.13 17.20
N SER A 31 28.36 11.90 16.21
CA SER A 31 27.50 12.46 15.17
C SER A 31 27.08 11.30 14.28
N CYS A 32 26.24 10.41 14.79
CA CYS A 32 25.39 9.54 13.98
C CYS A 32 24.28 10.41 13.38
N SER A 33 24.66 11.40 12.59
CA SER A 33 23.77 11.88 11.53
C SER A 33 23.94 10.90 10.38
N ALA A 34 23.35 9.72 10.54
CA ALA A 34 22.85 9.02 9.38
C ALA A 34 21.95 10.04 8.69
N ARG A 35 22.35 10.52 7.52
CA ARG A 35 21.40 11.23 6.64
C ARG A 35 20.18 10.32 6.59
N PRO A 36 18.98 10.77 7.02
CA PRO A 36 17.80 9.95 6.78
C PRO A 36 17.82 9.64 5.29
N ALA A 37 17.67 8.35 4.95
CA ALA A 37 17.44 7.96 3.57
C ALA A 37 16.38 8.92 3.00
N PRO A 38 16.55 9.44 1.77
CA PRO A 38 15.59 10.38 1.20
C PRO A 38 14.21 9.75 1.36
N ARG A 39 13.39 10.33 2.25
CA ARG A 39 12.01 9.87 2.40
C ARG A 39 11.43 9.98 1.00
N LYS A 40 10.91 8.89 0.45
CA LYS A 40 10.14 8.97 -0.79
C LYS A 40 9.11 10.07 -0.55
N SER A 41 9.09 11.11 -1.38
CA SER A 41 8.22 12.28 -1.21
C SER A 41 6.72 11.92 -1.34
N TYR A 42 6.45 10.65 -1.65
CA TYR A 42 5.16 10.04 -1.81
C TYR A 42 5.16 8.60 -1.33
N THR A 43 4.00 8.12 -0.89
CA THR A 43 3.80 6.74 -0.40
C THR A 43 2.52 6.15 -0.98
N GLU A 44 2.62 4.96 -1.58
CA GLU A 44 1.47 4.19 -2.07
C GLU A 44 0.94 3.27 -0.95
N MET A 45 -0.39 3.17 -0.84
CA MET A 45 -1.05 2.38 0.19
C MET A 45 -2.47 1.96 -0.22
N PHE A 46 -2.99 0.93 0.43
CA PHE A 46 -4.36 0.47 0.29
C PHE A 46 -5.16 0.77 1.55
N LYS A 47 -6.35 1.35 1.40
CA LYS A 47 -7.29 1.61 2.48
C LYS A 47 -8.37 0.53 2.51
N CYS A 48 -8.26 -0.39 3.47
CA CYS A 48 -9.23 -1.45 3.73
C CYS A 48 -10.03 -1.12 5.01
N LYS A 49 -11.23 -0.53 4.86
CA LYS A 49 -11.99 0.10 5.96
C LYS A 49 -11.18 1.14 6.74
N LEU A 50 -10.68 0.75 7.91
CA LEU A 50 -9.90 1.57 8.85
C LEU A 50 -8.40 1.31 8.72
N ASN A 51 -8.00 0.21 8.07
CA ASN A 51 -6.60 -0.18 7.96
C ASN A 51 -5.96 0.44 6.72
N PHE A 52 -4.74 0.95 6.90
CA PHE A 52 -3.85 1.36 5.81
C PHE A 52 -2.74 0.33 5.69
N ILE A 53 -2.66 -0.34 4.56
CA ILE A 53 -1.60 -1.31 4.25
C ILE A 53 -0.69 -0.64 3.22
N SER A 54 0.60 -0.51 3.52
CA SER A 54 1.55 0.09 2.57
C SER A 54 1.74 -0.82 1.36
N MET A 55 2.08 -0.23 0.20
CA MET A 55 2.43 -0.98 -0.99
C MET A 55 3.62 -1.93 -0.74
N ASP A 56 4.59 -1.53 0.08
CA ASP A 56 5.73 -2.37 0.44
C ASP A 56 5.29 -3.64 1.20
N GLU A 57 4.37 -3.54 2.16
CA GLU A 57 3.82 -4.71 2.86
C GLU A 57 2.94 -5.56 1.94
N ALA A 58 2.15 -4.94 1.06
CA ALA A 58 1.37 -5.67 0.07
C ALA A 58 2.28 -6.48 -0.89
N GLN A 59 3.38 -5.89 -1.36
CA GLN A 59 4.34 -6.59 -2.22
C GLN A 59 5.04 -7.74 -1.51
N LYS A 60 5.42 -7.58 -0.23
CA LYS A 60 5.95 -8.68 0.58
C LYS A 60 4.95 -9.83 0.69
N ALA A 61 3.67 -9.52 0.94
CA ALA A 61 2.62 -10.54 0.98
C ALA A 61 2.44 -11.26 -0.37
N VAL A 62 2.50 -10.54 -1.51
CA VAL A 62 2.48 -11.15 -2.84
C VAL A 62 3.69 -12.06 -3.06
N GLN A 63 4.90 -11.63 -2.67
CA GLN A 63 6.10 -12.46 -2.77
C GLN A 63 5.98 -13.75 -1.96
N LEU A 64 5.44 -13.67 -0.74
CA LEU A 64 5.18 -14.84 0.09
C LEU A 64 4.13 -15.75 -0.53
N GLY A 65 3.01 -15.20 -1.01
CA GLY A 65 1.96 -15.96 -1.69
C GLY A 65 2.48 -16.66 -2.94
N CYS A 66 3.19 -15.94 -3.80
CA CYS A 66 3.83 -16.48 -5.00
C CYS A 66 4.78 -17.63 -4.66
N LYS A 67 5.68 -17.45 -3.69
CA LYS A 67 6.59 -18.51 -3.24
C LYS A 67 5.83 -19.74 -2.73
N GLN A 68 4.70 -19.54 -2.06
CA GLN A 68 3.87 -20.60 -1.52
C GLN A 68 3.06 -21.34 -2.60
N MET A 69 2.97 -20.81 -3.83
CA MET A 69 2.43 -21.56 -4.97
C MET A 69 3.23 -22.83 -5.25
N GLU A 70 4.54 -22.82 -4.99
CA GLU A 70 5.43 -23.98 -5.18
C GLU A 70 5.58 -24.87 -3.94
N LEU A 71 5.35 -24.33 -2.74
CA LEU A 71 5.70 -25.00 -1.49
C LEU A 71 4.49 -25.54 -0.73
N ALA A 72 3.35 -24.84 -0.81
CA ALA A 72 2.20 -25.22 -0.03
C ALA A 72 1.60 -26.54 -0.54
N PRO A 73 1.22 -27.48 0.34
CA PRO A 73 0.52 -28.69 -0.09
C PRO A 73 -0.80 -28.33 -0.77
N PRO A 74 -1.35 -29.21 -1.63
CA PRO A 74 -2.64 -28.94 -2.31
C PRO A 74 -3.81 -28.77 -1.33
N THR A 75 -3.71 -29.34 -0.13
CA THR A 75 -4.69 -29.19 0.95
C THR A 75 -4.60 -27.85 1.68
N SER A 76 -3.56 -27.06 1.41
CA SER A 76 -3.41 -25.73 2.00
C SER A 76 -4.51 -24.81 1.52
N ARG A 77 -5.06 -24.03 2.45
CA ARG A 77 -6.04 -22.96 2.14
C ARG A 77 -5.43 -21.87 1.26
N PHE A 78 -4.14 -21.59 1.43
CA PHE A 78 -3.44 -20.54 0.71
C PHE A 78 -2.17 -21.05 0.00
N PRO A 79 -1.77 -20.45 -1.12
CA PRO A 79 -2.51 -19.41 -1.86
C PRO A 79 -3.78 -19.97 -2.47
N ALA A 80 -4.84 -19.15 -2.53
CA ALA A 80 -6.16 -19.60 -2.98
C ALA A 80 -6.47 -19.02 -4.36
N SER A 81 -7.24 -19.75 -5.16
CA SER A 81 -7.80 -19.19 -6.40
C SER A 81 -8.89 -18.18 -6.08
N PHE A 82 -8.88 -17.05 -6.77
CA PHE A 82 -9.84 -15.97 -6.66
C PHE A 82 -10.56 -15.77 -7.99
N ILE A 83 -11.82 -16.19 -8.03
CA ILE A 83 -12.61 -16.29 -9.27
C ILE A 83 -13.25 -14.94 -9.62
N GLU A 84 -13.50 -14.07 -8.64
CA GLU A 84 -14.16 -12.76 -8.78
C GLU A 84 -13.22 -11.68 -9.39
N SER A 85 -12.51 -12.05 -10.46
CA SER A 85 -11.56 -11.19 -11.19
C SER A 85 -12.20 -9.91 -11.76
N GLU A 86 -13.52 -9.94 -11.97
CA GLU A 86 -14.35 -8.82 -12.41
C GLU A 86 -14.36 -7.67 -11.41
N LEU A 87 -14.04 -7.90 -10.13
CA LEU A 87 -13.84 -6.81 -9.14
C LEU A 87 -12.66 -5.90 -9.50
N PHE A 88 -11.82 -6.32 -10.43
CA PHE A 88 -10.69 -5.55 -10.98
C PHE A 88 -10.85 -5.31 -12.49
N ASP A 89 -12.05 -5.45 -13.03
CA ASP A 89 -12.39 -5.37 -14.47
C ASP A 89 -11.56 -6.31 -15.35
N LEU A 90 -11.13 -7.45 -14.78
CA LEU A 90 -10.49 -8.53 -15.51
C LEU A 90 -11.53 -9.61 -15.81
N THR A 91 -11.41 -10.24 -16.97
CA THR A 91 -12.29 -11.35 -17.38
C THR A 91 -11.47 -12.53 -17.87
N ASN A 92 -12.07 -13.72 -17.83
CA ASN A 92 -11.47 -14.97 -18.31
C ASN A 92 -10.11 -15.30 -17.67
N ILE A 93 -9.91 -14.87 -16.42
CA ILE A 93 -8.71 -15.16 -15.62
C ILE A 93 -9.14 -15.48 -14.20
N VAL A 94 -8.43 -16.39 -13.57
CA VAL A 94 -8.47 -16.56 -12.11
C VAL A 94 -7.23 -15.90 -11.52
N LEU A 95 -7.43 -15.09 -10.49
CA LEU A 95 -6.34 -14.47 -9.72
C LEU A 95 -6.02 -15.36 -8.51
N PHE A 96 -5.00 -14.98 -7.74
CA PHE A 96 -4.63 -15.68 -6.51
C PHE A 96 -4.69 -14.73 -5.33
N THR A 97 -5.04 -15.26 -4.16
CA THR A 97 -5.08 -14.50 -2.90
C THR A 97 -4.10 -15.02 -1.87
N TRP A 98 -3.58 -14.08 -1.07
CA TRP A 98 -2.75 -14.37 0.10
C TRP A 98 -3.09 -13.40 1.25
N PRO A 99 -3.11 -13.84 2.53
CA PRO A 99 -3.30 -12.96 3.68
C PRO A 99 -2.31 -11.80 3.73
N VAL A 100 -2.79 -10.62 4.14
CA VAL A 100 -1.95 -9.43 4.30
C VAL A 100 -2.31 -8.66 5.56
N PHE A 101 -1.28 -8.13 6.22
CA PHE A 101 -1.38 -7.39 7.47
C PHE A 101 -0.74 -6.01 7.35
N THR A 102 -1.04 -5.12 8.30
CA THR A 102 -0.48 -3.75 8.35
C THR A 102 1.03 -3.75 8.62
N SER A 103 1.52 -4.81 9.25
CA SER A 103 2.93 -5.03 9.58
C SER A 103 3.14 -6.54 9.75
N GLU A 104 4.38 -6.99 9.60
CA GLU A 104 4.80 -8.37 9.90
C GLU A 104 3.92 -9.41 9.19
N ASN A 105 4.09 -9.52 7.86
CA ASN A 105 3.39 -10.49 7.01
C ASN A 105 3.80 -11.95 7.28
N VAL A 106 3.58 -12.43 8.50
CA VAL A 106 3.68 -13.83 8.90
C VAL A 106 2.30 -14.45 8.76
N LEU A 107 2.22 -15.69 8.27
CA LEU A 107 0.93 -16.39 8.19
C LEU A 107 0.42 -16.66 9.62
N ARG A 108 -0.71 -16.04 9.97
CA ARG A 108 -1.38 -16.18 11.27
C ARG A 108 -2.52 -17.18 11.17
N GLU A 109 -2.85 -17.84 12.28
CA GLU A 109 -3.96 -18.82 12.32
C GLU A 109 -5.33 -18.19 12.03
N ASP A 110 -5.52 -16.91 12.37
CA ASP A 110 -6.74 -16.17 12.08
C ASP A 110 -6.84 -15.70 10.61
N TYR A 111 -5.73 -15.77 9.87
CA TYR A 111 -5.55 -15.31 8.49
C TYR A 111 -5.95 -13.85 8.20
N GLY A 112 -6.43 -13.10 9.19
CA GLY A 112 -7.05 -11.79 9.01
C GLY A 112 -8.20 -11.77 7.99
N ILE A 113 -8.69 -10.56 7.70
CA ILE A 113 -9.78 -10.33 6.73
C ILE A 113 -9.31 -9.66 5.44
N ASN A 114 -8.06 -9.23 5.35
CA ASN A 114 -7.54 -8.60 4.14
C ASN A 114 -6.73 -9.63 3.34
N ARG A 115 -6.80 -9.55 2.02
CA ARG A 115 -6.02 -10.38 1.10
C ARG A 115 -5.35 -9.46 0.07
N VAL A 116 -4.09 -9.72 -0.24
CA VAL A 116 -3.55 -9.30 -1.53
C VAL A 116 -4.13 -10.18 -2.62
N VAL A 117 -4.37 -9.60 -3.78
CA VAL A 117 -4.77 -10.28 -5.01
C VAL A 117 -3.64 -10.11 -6.02
N PHE A 118 -3.17 -11.21 -6.58
CA PHE A 118 -2.07 -11.23 -7.55
C PHE A 118 -2.35 -12.17 -8.71
N ASP A 119 -1.70 -11.93 -9.85
CA ASP A 119 -1.84 -12.74 -11.06
C ASP A 119 -0.85 -13.93 -11.13
N SER A 120 -0.94 -14.73 -12.18
CA SER A 120 -0.04 -15.86 -12.46
C SER A 120 1.42 -15.44 -12.70
N SER A 121 1.66 -14.18 -13.07
CA SER A 121 3.00 -13.58 -13.17
C SER A 121 3.53 -13.10 -11.80
N CYS A 122 2.78 -13.30 -10.72
CA CYS A 122 3.07 -12.85 -9.36
C CYS A 122 3.14 -11.32 -9.20
N ARG A 123 2.32 -10.60 -9.96
CA ARG A 123 2.16 -9.15 -9.82
C ARG A 123 0.93 -8.83 -9.01
N ILE A 124 1.03 -7.80 -8.18
CA ILE A 124 -0.11 -7.27 -7.44
C ILE A 124 -1.15 -6.71 -8.42
N VAL A 125 -2.40 -7.15 -8.25
CA VAL A 125 -3.58 -6.62 -8.95
C VAL A 125 -4.32 -5.64 -8.04
N GLY A 126 -4.37 -5.93 -6.75
CA GLY A 126 -4.97 -5.07 -5.75
C GLY A 126 -5.09 -5.76 -4.40
N LEU A 127 -5.84 -5.16 -3.49
CA LEU A 127 -6.22 -5.78 -2.21
C LEU A 127 -7.73 -5.89 -2.13
N ILE A 128 -8.19 -6.94 -1.46
CA ILE A 128 -9.58 -7.11 -1.07
C ILE A 128 -9.69 -7.26 0.44
N GLN A 129 -10.85 -6.90 0.94
CA GLN A 129 -11.28 -7.25 2.27
C GLN A 129 -12.47 -8.22 2.17
N ILE A 130 -12.38 -9.32 2.91
CA ILE A 130 -13.46 -10.29 3.02
C ILE A 130 -14.54 -9.72 3.95
N GLU A 131 -15.77 -9.62 3.45
CA GLU A 131 -16.95 -9.22 4.23
C GLU A 131 -18.04 -10.30 4.19
N PRO A 132 -19.04 -10.26 5.09
CA PRO A 132 -20.16 -11.21 5.07
C PRO A 132 -20.93 -11.25 3.74
N ASN A 133 -20.94 -10.15 3.00
CA ASN A 133 -21.65 -10.02 1.71
C ASN A 133 -20.75 -10.29 0.50
N GLY A 134 -19.54 -10.80 0.72
CA GLY A 134 -18.54 -11.03 -0.33
C GLY A 134 -17.29 -10.15 -0.18
N PRO A 135 -16.25 -10.42 -0.99
CA PRO A 135 -15.04 -9.62 -0.99
C PRO A 135 -15.31 -8.21 -1.55
N LYS A 136 -14.63 -7.21 -1.01
CA LYS A 136 -14.66 -5.83 -1.51
C LYS A 136 -13.25 -5.32 -1.80
N PRO A 137 -13.01 -4.67 -2.94
CA PRO A 137 -11.72 -4.07 -3.23
C PRO A 137 -11.41 -2.95 -2.23
N CYS A 138 -10.16 -2.90 -1.79
CA CYS A 138 -9.64 -1.79 -1.00
C CYS A 138 -9.23 -0.63 -1.91
N LEU A 139 -9.41 0.60 -1.44
CA LEU A 139 -9.03 1.79 -2.20
C LEU A 139 -7.51 1.87 -2.33
N HIS A 140 -6.97 1.93 -3.55
CA HIS A 140 -5.56 2.19 -3.79
C HIS A 140 -5.32 3.71 -3.79
N LEU A 141 -4.51 4.16 -2.84
CA LEU A 141 -4.23 5.57 -2.59
C LEU A 141 -2.74 5.87 -2.70
N MET A 142 -2.46 7.12 -3.05
CA MET A 142 -1.13 7.69 -2.98
C MET A 142 -1.16 8.95 -2.14
N GLU A 143 -0.26 9.01 -1.17
CA GLU A 143 -0.03 10.17 -0.33
C GLU A 143 1.18 10.94 -0.84
N ALA A 144 1.08 12.26 -0.97
CA ALA A 144 2.21 13.14 -1.26
C ALA A 144 2.37 14.21 -0.19
N GLU A 145 3.50 14.21 0.50
CA GLU A 145 3.82 15.20 1.56
C GLU A 145 4.32 16.53 0.97
N GLU A 146 5.05 16.48 -0.15
CA GLU A 146 5.64 17.65 -0.81
C GLU A 146 4.94 17.94 -2.14
N LEU A 147 3.86 18.74 -2.08
CA LEU A 147 2.99 19.01 -3.24
C LEU A 147 3.73 19.65 -4.42
N GLU A 148 4.70 20.53 -4.19
CA GLU A 148 5.48 21.15 -5.28
C GLU A 148 6.21 20.12 -6.14
N ILE A 149 6.78 19.10 -5.51
CA ILE A 149 7.44 18.00 -6.21
C ILE A 149 6.40 17.08 -6.83
N ALA A 150 5.35 16.73 -6.07
CA ALA A 150 4.34 15.77 -6.49
C ALA A 150 3.63 16.18 -7.79
N TYR A 151 3.35 17.47 -7.97
CA TYR A 151 2.65 17.96 -9.16
C TYR A 151 3.45 17.85 -10.47
N ASN A 152 4.75 17.58 -10.39
CA ASN A 152 5.60 17.28 -11.55
C ASN A 152 5.73 15.78 -11.83
N LEU A 153 5.17 14.92 -10.98
CA LEU A 153 5.25 13.47 -11.13
C LEU A 153 4.23 12.93 -12.12
N LYS A 154 4.60 11.79 -12.72
CA LYS A 154 3.70 10.89 -13.43
C LYS A 154 3.73 9.54 -12.72
N ILE A 155 2.57 9.05 -12.32
CA ILE A 155 2.39 7.77 -11.64
C ILE A 155 1.65 6.86 -12.61
N TYR A 156 2.25 5.74 -12.96
CA TYR A 156 1.71 4.82 -13.97
C TYR A 156 1.36 5.54 -15.29
N ASN A 157 2.25 6.43 -15.73
CA ASN A 157 2.08 7.31 -16.89
C ASN A 157 0.95 8.36 -16.80
N VAL A 158 0.24 8.46 -15.67
CA VAL A 158 -0.79 9.46 -15.42
C VAL A 158 -0.18 10.65 -14.64
N PRO A 159 -0.32 11.91 -15.11
CA PRO A 159 0.13 13.08 -14.36
C PRO A 159 -0.57 13.17 -12.99
N TRP A 160 0.16 13.51 -11.92
CA TRP A 160 -0.38 13.63 -10.55
C TRP A 160 -1.69 14.42 -10.49
N LYS A 161 -1.72 15.60 -11.13
CA LYS A 161 -2.87 16.51 -11.16
C LYS A 161 -4.14 15.90 -11.77
N SER A 162 -4.00 14.86 -12.60
CA SER A 162 -5.08 14.16 -13.27
C SER A 162 -5.62 12.98 -12.44
N LEU A 163 -4.92 12.56 -11.39
CA LEU A 163 -5.41 11.53 -10.48
C LEU A 163 -6.55 12.09 -9.61
N PRO A 164 -7.65 11.34 -9.39
CA PRO A 164 -8.75 11.79 -8.56
C PRO A 164 -8.31 12.10 -7.12
N LEU A 165 -8.60 13.30 -6.64
CA LEU A 165 -8.32 13.68 -5.26
C LEU A 165 -9.33 12.99 -4.32
N TYR A 166 -8.83 12.15 -3.42
CA TYR A 166 -9.63 11.49 -2.39
C TYR A 166 -9.84 12.40 -1.17
N GLY A 167 -8.80 13.13 -0.77
CA GLY A 167 -8.86 14.04 0.37
C GLY A 167 -7.49 14.54 0.80
N TYR A 168 -7.42 15.02 2.03
CA TYR A 168 -6.19 15.54 2.65
C TYR A 168 -5.90 14.78 3.93
N ARG A 169 -4.63 14.44 4.17
CA ARG A 169 -4.22 13.69 5.37
C ARG A 169 -3.22 14.45 6.21
N PHE A 170 -3.37 14.30 7.52
CA PHE A 170 -2.35 14.68 8.49
C PHE A 170 -2.39 13.74 9.68
N GLU A 171 -1.30 13.00 9.91
CA GLU A 171 -1.26 11.95 10.94
C GLU A 171 -2.43 10.96 10.72
N ASP A 172 -3.31 10.82 11.70
CA ASP A 172 -4.49 9.95 11.64
C ASP A 172 -5.77 10.67 11.16
N GLU A 173 -5.70 11.98 10.89
CA GLU A 173 -6.82 12.78 10.40
C GLU A 173 -6.93 12.71 8.87
N ILE A 174 -8.13 12.43 8.37
CA ILE A 174 -8.44 12.46 6.93
C ILE A 174 -9.64 13.38 6.67
N TYR A 175 -9.40 14.40 5.86
CA TYR A 175 -10.41 15.33 5.38
C TYR A 175 -10.83 14.90 3.97
N LEU A 176 -11.93 14.15 3.87
CA LEU A 176 -12.45 13.67 2.58
C LEU A 176 -12.83 14.84 1.67
N LYS A 177 -12.47 14.76 0.38
CA LYS A 177 -12.73 15.82 -0.60
C LYS A 177 -14.19 16.28 -0.59
N ASN A 178 -15.15 15.34 -0.69
CA ASN A 178 -16.57 15.67 -0.75
C ASN A 178 -17.05 16.37 0.54
N ALA A 179 -16.57 15.94 1.71
CA ALA A 179 -16.92 16.58 2.98
C ALA A 179 -16.33 17.99 3.09
N VAL A 180 -15.12 18.21 2.55
CA VAL A 180 -14.50 19.54 2.46
C VAL A 180 -15.32 20.44 1.55
N GLU A 181 -15.72 19.96 0.37
CA GLU A 181 -16.53 20.73 -0.59
C GLU A 181 -17.90 21.10 -0.01
N GLU A 182 -18.60 20.14 0.60
CA GLU A 182 -19.88 20.38 1.29
C GLU A 182 -19.75 21.41 2.42
N PHE A 183 -18.66 21.31 3.20
CA PHE A 183 -18.35 22.28 4.24
C PHE A 183 -18.14 23.69 3.67
N VAL A 184 -17.41 23.82 2.56
CA VAL A 184 -17.18 25.11 1.87
C VAL A 184 -18.51 25.69 1.41
N GLU A 185 -19.33 24.91 0.72
CA GLU A 185 -20.63 25.38 0.22
C GLU A 185 -21.52 25.93 1.35
N SER A 186 -21.58 25.19 2.46
CA SER A 186 -22.42 25.55 3.61
C SER A 186 -21.89 26.74 4.42
N ASN A 187 -20.58 27.00 4.38
CA ASN A 187 -19.93 27.99 5.27
C ASN A 187 -19.19 29.11 4.53
N PHE A 188 -19.28 29.20 3.20
CA PHE A 188 -18.47 30.11 2.39
C PHE A 188 -18.47 31.57 2.89
N ARG A 189 -19.63 32.07 3.31
CA ARG A 189 -19.79 33.45 3.84
C ARG A 189 -18.98 33.73 5.11
N LYS A 190 -18.53 32.69 5.81
CA LYS A 190 -17.74 32.79 7.05
C LYS A 190 -16.25 32.74 6.81
N PHE A 191 -15.80 32.54 5.56
CA PHE A 191 -14.39 32.61 5.21
C PHE A 191 -13.93 34.07 5.18
N TYR A 192 -12.69 34.30 5.60
CA TYR A 192 -12.09 35.63 5.63
C TYR A 192 -10.97 35.76 4.59
N HIS A 193 -10.73 36.99 4.13
CA HIS A 193 -9.60 37.28 3.25
C HIS A 193 -8.26 37.03 3.96
N ALA A 194 -7.42 36.18 3.38
CA ALA A 194 -6.12 35.85 3.94
C ALA A 194 -5.10 36.99 3.72
N THR A 195 -4.81 37.76 4.78
CA THR A 195 -3.88 38.91 4.73
C THR A 195 -2.42 38.53 4.46
N ASN A 196 -2.01 37.28 4.71
CA ASN A 196 -0.66 36.78 4.46
C ASN A 196 -0.65 35.64 3.43
N ARG A 197 -1.16 35.92 2.23
CA ARG A 197 -1.29 34.96 1.13
C ARG A 197 0.03 34.29 0.74
N LYS A 198 1.12 35.07 0.61
CA LYS A 198 2.42 34.54 0.17
C LYS A 198 2.94 33.46 1.11
N ASN A 199 2.82 33.68 2.43
CA ASN A 199 3.24 32.67 3.41
C ASN A 199 2.32 31.44 3.36
N LEU A 200 1.00 31.64 3.28
CA LEU A 200 0.02 30.57 3.26
C LEU A 200 0.15 29.63 2.05
N LEU A 201 0.50 30.20 0.88
CA LEU A 201 0.64 29.45 -0.37
C LEU A 201 2.08 29.06 -0.72
N SER A 202 3.06 29.35 0.15
CA SER A 202 4.49 29.23 -0.16
C SER A 202 4.98 27.82 -0.54
N HIS A 203 4.20 26.80 -0.21
CA HIS A 203 4.52 25.39 -0.48
C HIS A 203 3.46 24.72 -1.38
N TYR A 204 2.59 25.52 -2.01
CA TYR A 204 1.64 25.05 -3.01
C TYR A 204 2.23 25.23 -4.41
N PRO A 205 1.86 24.38 -5.38
CA PRO A 205 2.31 24.53 -6.76
C PRO A 205 1.98 25.91 -7.35
N ILE A 206 2.91 26.48 -8.12
CA ILE A 206 2.81 27.84 -8.68
C ILE A 206 1.54 28.07 -9.50
N HIS A 207 1.05 27.06 -10.21
CA HIS A 207 -0.18 27.18 -11.00
C HIS A 207 -1.44 27.34 -10.13
N MET A 208 -1.44 26.85 -8.89
CA MET A 208 -2.50 27.12 -7.91
C MET A 208 -2.41 28.52 -7.30
N MET A 209 -1.26 29.19 -7.46
CA MET A 209 -1.04 30.56 -6.97
C MET A 209 -1.58 31.63 -7.93
N ASN A 210 -2.04 31.30 -9.13
CA ASN A 210 -2.57 32.25 -10.13
C ASN A 210 -4.01 32.74 -9.87
N VAL A 211 -4.48 32.69 -8.62
CA VAL A 211 -5.77 33.24 -8.23
C VAL A 211 -5.68 34.77 -8.19
N LYS A 212 -5.86 35.45 -9.32
CA LYS A 212 -5.92 36.93 -9.38
C LYS A 212 -7.05 37.50 -8.49
N ALA A 213 -8.04 36.68 -8.12
CA ALA A 213 -9.23 37.08 -7.38
C ALA A 213 -9.07 37.12 -5.83
N GLY A 214 -7.90 36.80 -5.29
CA GLY A 214 -7.67 36.76 -3.83
C GLY A 214 -7.88 35.37 -3.23
N VAL A 215 -7.51 35.19 -1.96
CA VAL A 215 -7.57 33.89 -1.26
C VAL A 215 -8.37 34.05 0.01
N LEU A 216 -9.29 33.13 0.22
CA LEU A 216 -10.13 33.07 1.40
C LEU A 216 -9.68 31.89 2.26
N ALA A 217 -9.68 32.06 3.57
CA ALA A 217 -9.29 31.02 4.51
C ALA A 217 -10.29 30.89 5.65
N GLN A 218 -10.39 29.68 6.21
CA GLN A 218 -11.13 29.43 7.43
C GLN A 218 -10.39 28.41 8.31
N THR A 219 -10.35 28.68 9.62
CA THR A 219 -9.80 27.74 10.59
C THR A 219 -10.78 26.59 10.80
N ILE A 220 -10.29 25.37 10.66
CA ILE A 220 -11.08 24.15 10.76
C ILE A 220 -10.40 23.11 11.66
N HIS A 221 -11.18 22.12 12.08
CA HIS A 221 -10.72 20.88 12.68
C HIS A 221 -11.69 19.75 12.30
N LEU A 222 -11.26 18.50 12.50
CA LEU A 222 -12.11 17.34 12.33
C LEU A 222 -12.74 16.99 13.69
N GLY A 223 -14.03 17.29 13.83
CA GLY A 223 -14.85 16.96 15.00
C GLY A 223 -15.56 15.62 14.86
N SER A 224 -16.34 15.22 15.88
CA SER A 224 -17.07 13.94 15.89
C SER A 224 -18.16 13.84 14.81
N ARG A 225 -18.65 14.98 14.31
CA ARG A 225 -19.68 15.06 13.27
C ARG A 225 -19.12 15.46 11.90
N GLY A 226 -17.81 15.49 11.73
CA GLY A 226 -17.15 15.90 10.50
C GLY A 226 -16.38 17.21 10.65
N ILE A 227 -16.26 17.97 9.56
CA ILE A 227 -15.44 19.17 9.53
C ILE A 227 -16.17 20.31 10.22
N GLU A 228 -15.53 20.91 11.23
CA GLU A 228 -16.11 21.96 12.04
C GLU A 228 -15.23 23.21 12.04
N MET A 229 -15.87 24.39 12.06
CA MET A 229 -15.15 25.64 12.27
C MET A 229 -14.58 25.68 13.68
N SER A 230 -13.36 26.19 13.81
CA SER A 230 -12.76 26.42 15.13
C SER A 230 -12.42 27.90 15.32
N THR A 231 -12.71 28.40 16.51
CA THR A 231 -12.28 29.71 17.02
C THR A 231 -10.95 29.61 17.77
N GLU A 232 -10.56 28.41 18.18
CA GLU A 232 -9.27 28.18 18.79
C GLU A 232 -8.15 28.45 17.76
N ARG A 233 -6.93 28.67 18.25
CA ARG A 233 -5.73 28.69 17.40
C ARG A 233 -5.42 27.27 16.90
N CYS A 234 -6.39 26.62 16.27
CA CYS A 234 -6.23 25.33 15.62
C CYS A 234 -5.19 25.47 14.52
N ARG A 235 -4.39 24.41 14.38
CA ARG A 235 -3.27 24.40 13.45
C ARG A 235 -3.71 24.30 12.00
N ARG A 236 -4.98 23.95 11.67
CA ARG A 236 -5.43 23.74 10.29
C ARG A 236 -6.23 24.93 9.73
N ARG A 237 -5.95 25.28 8.47
CA ARG A 237 -6.67 26.28 7.68
C ARG A 237 -7.08 25.69 6.35
N LEU A 238 -8.38 25.70 6.09
CA LEU A 238 -8.93 25.42 4.77
C LEU A 238 -8.82 26.68 3.91
N ILE A 239 -8.32 26.51 2.70
CA ILE A 239 -7.99 27.58 1.77
C ILE A 239 -8.83 27.39 0.51
N VAL A 240 -9.56 28.43 0.12
CA VAL A 240 -10.42 28.43 -1.06
C VAL A 240 -10.20 29.70 -1.88
N ASN A 241 -10.61 29.65 -3.13
CA ASN A 241 -10.71 30.85 -3.96
C ASN A 241 -12.12 31.48 -3.88
N PRO A 242 -12.35 32.67 -4.47
CA PRO A 242 -13.65 33.33 -4.46
C PRO A 242 -14.74 32.59 -5.23
N ASN A 243 -14.37 31.64 -6.09
CA ASN A 243 -15.30 30.76 -6.81
C ASN A 243 -15.66 29.51 -5.99
N LYS A 244 -15.33 29.47 -4.70
CA LYS A 244 -15.53 28.34 -3.78
C LYS A 244 -14.69 27.09 -4.10
N GLU A 245 -13.73 27.19 -5.03
CA GLU A 245 -12.86 26.06 -5.33
C GLU A 245 -11.84 25.87 -4.20
N VAL A 246 -11.70 24.63 -3.75
CA VAL A 246 -10.75 24.25 -2.70
C VAL A 246 -9.34 24.26 -3.27
N ILE A 247 -8.47 25.10 -2.69
CA ILE A 247 -7.04 25.12 -2.99
C ILE A 247 -6.33 24.05 -2.15
N GLY A 248 -6.73 23.88 -0.90
CA GLY A 248 -6.26 22.80 -0.04
C GLY A 248 -6.38 23.12 1.45
N ILE A 249 -5.80 22.26 2.28
CA ILE A 249 -5.74 22.46 3.73
C ILE A 249 -4.29 22.63 4.13
N SER A 250 -4.00 23.62 4.96
CA SER A 250 -2.67 23.90 5.47
C SER A 250 -2.61 23.77 6.99
N ARG A 251 -1.48 23.30 7.50
CA ARG A 251 -1.14 23.33 8.91
C ARG A 251 -0.09 24.39 9.25
N LYS A 252 -0.16 24.94 10.45
CA LYS A 252 0.89 25.80 11.00
C LYS A 252 2.07 24.94 11.45
N GLY A 253 3.19 25.04 10.73
CA GLY A 253 4.48 24.49 11.11
C GLY A 253 5.38 25.53 11.80
N PHE A 254 6.62 25.13 12.11
CA PHE A 254 7.63 26.00 12.73
C PHE A 254 8.05 27.16 11.81
N LEU A 255 8.30 26.86 10.53
CA LEU A 255 8.81 27.81 9.54
C LEU A 255 7.71 28.56 8.75
N GLY A 256 6.44 28.20 8.95
CA GLY A 256 5.34 28.76 8.18
C GLY A 256 4.18 27.79 8.02
N TRP A 257 3.26 28.12 7.11
CA TRP A 257 2.17 27.23 6.73
C TRP A 257 2.68 26.18 5.76
N LYS A 258 2.32 24.91 6.02
CA LYS A 258 2.62 23.79 5.14
C LYS A 258 1.30 23.13 4.72
N PRO A 259 1.13 22.73 3.46
CA PRO A 259 -0.01 21.94 3.06
C PRO A 259 -0.08 20.63 3.86
N LEU A 260 -1.29 20.13 4.03
CA LEU A 260 -1.52 18.73 4.37
C LEU A 260 -1.21 17.86 3.14
N SER A 261 -0.88 16.60 3.37
CA SER A 261 -0.64 15.67 2.28
C SER A 261 -1.90 15.50 1.44
N GLU A 262 -1.78 15.50 0.13
CA GLU A 262 -2.87 15.09 -0.75
C GLU A 262 -2.94 13.56 -0.80
N LEU A 263 -4.12 13.00 -0.60
CA LEU A 263 -4.44 11.60 -0.90
C LEU A 263 -5.15 11.54 -2.25
N ARG A 264 -4.57 10.84 -3.22
CA ARG A 264 -5.17 10.64 -4.55
C ARG A 264 -5.43 9.16 -4.81
N SER A 265 -6.54 8.84 -5.47
CA SER A 265 -6.82 7.46 -5.89
C SER A 265 -5.93 7.07 -7.07
N LEU A 266 -5.40 5.86 -6.98
CA LEU A 266 -4.64 5.19 -8.03
C LEU A 266 -5.43 4.08 -8.71
N ASP A 267 -6.69 3.83 -8.32
CA ASP A 267 -7.45 2.65 -8.77
C ASP A 267 -7.47 2.53 -10.30
N ASP A 268 -7.88 3.59 -11.01
CA ASP A 268 -7.96 3.59 -12.47
C ASP A 268 -6.58 3.49 -13.14
N ALA A 269 -5.59 4.24 -12.62
CA ALA A 269 -4.24 4.28 -13.18
C ALA A 269 -3.50 2.96 -12.99
N HIS A 270 -3.66 2.34 -11.82
CA HIS A 270 -3.09 1.06 -11.48
C HIS A 270 -3.74 -0.07 -12.28
N ARG A 271 -5.08 -0.07 -12.40
CA ARG A 271 -5.79 -1.03 -13.24
C ARG A 271 -5.33 -0.98 -14.69
N MET A 272 -5.18 0.23 -15.26
CA MET A 272 -4.65 0.41 -16.62
C MET A 272 -3.23 -0.15 -16.75
N LYS A 273 -2.36 0.10 -15.76
CA LYS A 273 -1.01 -0.49 -15.72
C LYS A 273 -1.07 -2.02 -15.72
N VAL A 274 -1.85 -2.61 -14.82
CA VAL A 274 -1.99 -4.07 -14.71
C VAL A 274 -2.46 -4.67 -16.04
N PHE A 275 -3.44 -4.04 -16.69
CA PHE A 275 -3.92 -4.47 -18.00
C PHE A 275 -2.84 -4.39 -19.09
N LEU A 276 -2.10 -3.27 -19.17
CA LEU A 276 -1.08 -3.04 -20.21
C LEU A 276 0.16 -3.92 -20.02
N GLU A 277 0.55 -4.20 -18.78
CA GLU A 277 1.72 -5.02 -18.49
C GLU A 277 1.40 -6.51 -18.58
N ARG A 278 0.12 -6.92 -18.62
CA ARG A 278 -0.29 -8.32 -18.57
C ARG A 278 0.41 -9.14 -19.66
N GLU A 279 1.08 -10.21 -19.21
CA GLU A 279 1.75 -11.13 -20.10
C GLU A 279 0.71 -11.89 -20.95
N PRO A 280 1.02 -12.19 -22.22
CA PRO A 280 0.16 -13.02 -23.02
C PRO A 280 0.02 -14.39 -22.37
N ASP A 281 -1.15 -14.99 -22.55
CA ASP A 281 -1.41 -16.28 -21.94
C ASP A 281 -0.49 -17.36 -22.52
N ILE A 282 0.11 -18.18 -21.65
CA ILE A 282 0.91 -19.36 -22.07
C ILE A 282 -0.04 -20.44 -22.61
N GLY A 283 0.24 -20.94 -23.81
CA GLY A 283 -0.56 -21.93 -24.52
C GLY A 283 -1.61 -21.28 -25.43
N ASN A 284 -1.51 -21.53 -26.74
CA ASN A 284 -2.45 -21.01 -27.74
C ASN A 284 -3.76 -21.81 -27.82
N GLU A 285 -3.85 -22.95 -27.13
CA GLU A 285 -5.03 -23.81 -27.21
C GLU A 285 -6.12 -23.36 -26.22
N PRO A 286 -7.37 -23.22 -26.68
CA PRO A 286 -8.49 -22.96 -25.79
C PRO A 286 -8.69 -24.16 -24.85
N LEU A 287 -8.56 -23.92 -23.55
CA LEU A 287 -8.91 -24.90 -22.53
C LEU A 287 -10.43 -24.95 -22.35
N ASN A 288 -10.97 -26.15 -22.21
CA ASN A 288 -12.37 -26.36 -21.85
C ASN A 288 -12.50 -26.57 -20.35
N ASP A 289 -13.70 -26.31 -19.83
CA ASP A 289 -14.04 -26.65 -18.45
C ASP A 289 -13.95 -28.18 -18.23
N ILE A 290 -13.49 -28.57 -17.04
CA ILE A 290 -13.36 -29.98 -16.65
C ILE A 290 -14.24 -30.24 -15.42
N ASN A 291 -15.11 -31.24 -15.50
CA ASN A 291 -15.80 -31.78 -14.33
C ASN A 291 -15.03 -33.00 -13.81
N TYR A 292 -14.33 -32.85 -12.70
CA TYR A 292 -13.50 -33.90 -12.12
C TYR A 292 -13.99 -34.32 -10.74
N LYS A 293 -14.39 -35.59 -10.58
CA LYS A 293 -14.96 -36.12 -9.33
C LYS A 293 -16.07 -35.22 -8.74
N GLY A 294 -16.91 -34.67 -9.62
CA GLY A 294 -18.01 -33.77 -9.26
C GLY A 294 -17.59 -32.35 -8.85
N VAL A 295 -16.33 -31.96 -9.08
CA VAL A 295 -15.82 -30.59 -8.92
C VAL A 295 -15.71 -29.96 -10.31
N HIS A 296 -16.34 -28.81 -10.48
CA HIS A 296 -16.26 -28.04 -11.71
C HIS A 296 -15.00 -27.17 -11.69
N LEU A 297 -14.11 -27.38 -12.66
CA LEU A 297 -12.87 -26.64 -12.86
C LEU A 297 -13.03 -25.81 -14.13
N SER A 298 -13.14 -24.50 -13.98
CA SER A 298 -13.30 -23.60 -15.14
C SER A 298 -12.01 -23.52 -15.95
N ALA A 299 -12.14 -23.28 -17.26
CA ALA A 299 -11.02 -23.05 -18.16
C ALA A 299 -10.09 -21.94 -17.64
N ALA A 300 -10.66 -20.86 -17.10
CA ALA A 300 -9.90 -19.76 -16.51
C ALA A 300 -9.05 -20.20 -15.30
N MET A 301 -9.60 -21.07 -14.43
CA MET A 301 -8.87 -21.61 -13.29
C MET A 301 -7.71 -22.51 -13.71
N LEU A 302 -7.97 -23.43 -14.64
CA LEU A 302 -6.96 -24.32 -15.21
C LEU A 302 -5.84 -23.51 -15.85
N LYS A 303 -6.20 -22.50 -16.66
CA LYS A 303 -5.28 -21.63 -17.38
C LYS A 303 -4.38 -20.82 -16.46
N SER A 304 -4.95 -20.15 -15.45
CA SER A 304 -4.15 -19.36 -14.50
C SER A 304 -3.17 -20.21 -13.70
N ASN A 305 -3.60 -21.40 -13.25
CA ASN A 305 -2.73 -22.33 -12.53
C ASN A 305 -1.66 -22.94 -13.44
N LEU A 306 -2.00 -23.22 -14.71
CA LEU A 306 -1.05 -23.69 -15.72
C LEU A 306 0.04 -22.64 -15.98
N GLN A 307 -0.34 -21.37 -16.15
CA GLN A 307 0.60 -20.28 -16.42
C GLN A 307 1.68 -20.17 -15.36
N ILE A 308 1.30 -20.15 -14.08
CA ILE A 308 2.28 -20.05 -12.99
C ILE A 308 3.11 -21.33 -12.86
N ALA A 309 2.51 -22.51 -13.05
CA ALA A 309 3.25 -23.77 -13.07
C ALA A 309 4.35 -23.75 -14.14
N CYS A 310 4.00 -23.28 -15.33
CA CYS A 310 4.88 -23.21 -16.48
C CYS A 310 6.00 -22.20 -16.36
N LYS A 311 5.69 -21.02 -15.80
CA LYS A 311 6.69 -20.03 -15.44
C LYS A 311 7.72 -20.62 -14.49
N VAL A 312 7.28 -21.21 -13.39
CA VAL A 312 8.17 -21.83 -12.38
C VAL A 312 9.01 -22.95 -13.00
N PHE A 313 8.38 -23.81 -13.81
CA PHE A 313 9.10 -24.90 -14.46
C PHE A 313 10.20 -24.40 -15.40
N THR A 314 9.90 -23.39 -16.21
CA THR A 314 10.86 -22.77 -17.14
C THR A 314 12.02 -22.13 -16.38
N GLU A 315 11.74 -21.39 -15.31
CA GLU A 315 12.76 -20.79 -14.44
C GLU A 315 13.68 -21.85 -13.80
N LYS A 316 13.13 -23.00 -13.39
CA LYS A 316 13.90 -24.13 -12.86
C LYS A 316 14.80 -24.77 -13.91
N GLN A 317 14.31 -24.97 -15.15
CA GLN A 317 15.13 -25.50 -16.24
C GLN A 317 16.31 -24.58 -16.60
N MET A 318 16.12 -23.26 -16.51
CA MET A 318 17.16 -22.26 -16.76
C MET A 318 18.20 -22.15 -15.63
N GLY A 319 18.10 -22.98 -14.58
CA GLY A 319 19.03 -22.97 -13.45
C GLY A 319 18.86 -21.79 -12.49
N ALA A 320 17.74 -21.05 -12.59
CA ALA A 320 17.49 -19.88 -11.75
C ALA A 320 17.00 -20.23 -10.33
N ASN A 321 16.52 -21.46 -10.10
CA ASN A 321 15.99 -21.92 -8.82
C ASN A 321 16.45 -23.36 -8.49
N LEU A 322 17.41 -23.49 -7.59
CA LEU A 322 17.93 -24.76 -7.06
C LEU A 322 17.38 -25.01 -5.63
N ASN A 323 16.11 -25.46 -5.47
CA ASN A 323 15.63 -26.34 -4.36
C ASN A 323 14.07 -26.55 -4.23
N MET A 324 13.69 -27.81 -3.90
CA MET A 324 12.58 -28.39 -3.09
C MET A 324 11.08 -27.98 -3.23
N GLY A 325 10.62 -27.30 -4.28
CA GLY A 325 9.18 -27.05 -4.52
C GLY A 325 8.61 -27.73 -5.78
N TYR A 326 7.29 -27.74 -5.95
CA TYR A 326 6.61 -28.15 -7.20
C TYR A 326 7.09 -27.36 -8.42
N PRO A 327 7.03 -27.90 -9.65
CA PRO A 327 6.44 -29.18 -10.01
C PRO A 327 7.28 -30.39 -9.56
N MET A 328 6.61 -31.47 -9.18
CA MET A 328 7.27 -32.76 -8.95
C MET A 328 7.28 -33.55 -10.26
N LEU A 329 8.41 -34.19 -10.58
CA LEU A 329 8.47 -35.22 -11.62
C LEU A 329 7.57 -36.37 -11.19
N THR A 330 6.55 -36.67 -11.99
CA THR A 330 5.69 -37.82 -11.74
C THR A 330 6.24 -39.06 -12.40
N THR A 331 6.24 -40.16 -11.65
CA THR A 331 6.50 -41.51 -12.14
C THR A 331 5.22 -42.09 -12.76
N PHE A 332 4.55 -41.38 -13.66
CA PHE A 332 3.48 -41.99 -14.45
C PHE A 332 4.15 -42.92 -15.48
N GLU A 333 3.88 -44.23 -15.36
CA GLU A 333 4.49 -45.34 -16.11
C GLU A 333 4.21 -45.35 -17.63
N THR A 334 3.79 -44.24 -18.27
CA THR A 334 3.16 -44.33 -19.60
C THR A 334 3.79 -43.55 -20.74
N MET A 335 4.91 -42.84 -20.57
CA MET A 335 5.71 -42.40 -21.74
C MET A 335 7.22 -42.45 -21.47
N PRO A 336 7.96 -43.44 -22.00
CA PRO A 336 9.38 -43.66 -21.68
C PRO A 336 10.33 -42.53 -22.13
N HIS A 337 9.84 -41.46 -22.77
CA HIS A 337 10.67 -40.43 -23.41
C HIS A 337 10.29 -38.97 -23.13
N LYS A 338 9.27 -38.67 -22.30
CA LYS A 338 8.93 -37.28 -21.93
C LYS A 338 8.64 -37.15 -20.42
N PRO A 339 9.27 -36.19 -19.71
CA PRO A 339 8.99 -35.98 -18.29
C PRO A 339 7.56 -35.45 -18.13
N ILE A 340 6.81 -36.07 -17.21
CA ILE A 340 5.47 -35.62 -16.82
C ILE A 340 5.58 -34.90 -15.48
N LEU A 341 4.93 -33.75 -15.37
CA LEU A 341 5.00 -32.86 -14.22
C LEU A 341 3.65 -32.76 -13.54
N SER A 342 3.65 -32.71 -12.21
CA SER A 342 2.45 -32.39 -11.44
C SER A 342 2.56 -31.06 -10.73
N TRP A 343 1.46 -30.30 -10.79
CA TRP A 343 1.32 -29.00 -10.13
C TRP A 343 0.03 -28.97 -9.30
N PRO A 344 0.07 -28.52 -8.02
CA PRO A 344 -1.12 -28.46 -7.18
C PRO A 344 -2.09 -27.41 -7.73
N LEU A 345 -3.33 -27.81 -8.01
CA LEU A 345 -4.38 -26.88 -8.39
C LEU A 345 -4.83 -26.09 -7.15
N ARG A 346 -4.65 -24.77 -7.17
CA ARG A 346 -5.12 -23.92 -6.07
C ARG A 346 -6.63 -23.77 -6.14
N MET A 347 -7.31 -24.14 -5.06
CA MET A 347 -8.76 -24.04 -4.94
C MET A 347 -9.16 -22.71 -4.28
N PRO A 348 -10.41 -22.26 -4.44
CA PRO A 348 -10.92 -21.11 -3.69
C PRO A 348 -10.84 -21.30 -2.16
N GLU A 349 -10.71 -20.20 -1.42
CA GLU A 349 -10.50 -20.22 0.05
C GLU A 349 -11.63 -20.97 0.80
N ASN A 350 -12.85 -20.92 0.27
CA ASN A 350 -14.05 -21.55 0.82
C ASN A 350 -14.31 -22.97 0.29
N PHE A 351 -13.38 -23.57 -0.46
CA PHE A 351 -13.53 -24.92 -0.98
C PHE A 351 -13.41 -25.95 0.15
N VAL A 352 -14.55 -26.54 0.52
CA VAL A 352 -14.65 -27.58 1.57
C VAL A 352 -15.17 -28.88 0.93
N ARG A 353 -14.28 -29.66 0.31
CA ARG A 353 -14.60 -31.04 -0.12
C ARG A 353 -13.53 -32.02 0.33
N GLY A 354 -13.66 -32.46 1.59
CA GLY A 354 -13.05 -33.70 2.09
C GLY A 354 -11.54 -33.87 1.93
N GLY A 355 -10.78 -32.80 1.73
CA GLY A 355 -9.33 -32.88 1.51
C GLY A 355 -8.93 -33.44 0.14
N ILE A 356 -9.82 -33.45 -0.87
CA ILE A 356 -9.46 -33.85 -2.23
C ILE A 356 -8.39 -32.88 -2.75
N SER A 357 -7.17 -33.39 -2.93
CA SER A 357 -6.09 -32.70 -3.61
C SER A 357 -6.29 -32.89 -5.10
N ILE A 358 -6.28 -31.81 -5.88
CA ILE A 358 -6.37 -31.88 -7.34
C ILE A 358 -5.03 -31.38 -7.90
N TRP A 359 -4.51 -32.10 -8.89
CA TRP A 359 -3.26 -31.78 -9.55
C TRP A 359 -3.49 -31.54 -11.03
N LEU A 360 -2.80 -30.57 -11.58
CA LEU A 360 -2.60 -30.45 -13.02
C LEU A 360 -1.47 -31.39 -13.43
N VAL A 361 -1.68 -32.15 -14.50
CA VAL A 361 -0.68 -33.02 -15.11
C VAL A 361 -0.22 -32.38 -16.42
N LEU A 362 1.08 -32.10 -16.54
CA LEU A 362 1.67 -31.31 -17.62
C LEU A 362 2.78 -32.09 -18.33
N ASP A 363 2.97 -31.84 -19.62
CA ASP A 363 4.16 -32.29 -20.34
C ASP A 363 5.32 -31.28 -20.23
N ALA A 364 6.47 -31.63 -20.82
CA ALA A 364 7.68 -30.79 -20.81
C ALA A 364 7.53 -29.49 -21.61
N GLU A 365 6.58 -29.45 -22.53
CA GLU A 365 6.22 -28.29 -23.35
C GLU A 365 5.10 -27.45 -22.71
N CYS A 366 4.71 -27.78 -21.47
CA CYS A 366 3.72 -27.05 -20.71
C CYS A 366 2.27 -27.14 -21.22
N ASN A 367 1.95 -28.23 -21.91
CA ASN A 367 0.57 -28.55 -22.29
C ASN A 367 -0.13 -29.28 -21.14
N LEU A 368 -1.40 -28.94 -20.91
CA LEU A 368 -2.24 -29.63 -19.93
C LEU A 368 -2.65 -31.01 -20.48
N MET A 369 -2.11 -32.07 -19.89
CA MET A 369 -2.45 -33.46 -20.24
C MET A 369 -3.74 -33.93 -19.54
N GLY A 370 -4.04 -33.36 -18.37
CA GLY A 370 -5.24 -33.70 -17.61
C GLY A 370 -5.16 -33.26 -16.15
N VAL A 371 -6.07 -33.80 -15.34
CA VAL A 371 -6.13 -33.58 -13.89
C VAL A 371 -6.14 -34.90 -13.13
N SER A 372 -5.46 -34.95 -11.98
CA SER A 372 -5.40 -36.13 -11.11
C SER A 372 -5.69 -35.77 -9.64
N THR A 373 -5.77 -36.78 -8.77
CA THR A 373 -5.79 -36.61 -7.30
C THR A 373 -4.54 -37.14 -6.64
#